data_AF-A0A660NF52-F1
#
_entry.id   AF-A0A660NF52-F1
#
_cell.length_a   1.000
_cell.length_b   1.000
_cell.length_c   1.000
_cell.angle_alpha   90.00
_cell.angle_beta   90.00
_cell.angle_gamma   90.00
#
_symmetry.space_group_name_H-M   'P 1'
#
loop_
_entity.id
_entity.type
_entity.pdbx_description
1 polymer ?
#
loop_
_entity_poly.entity_id
_entity_poly.type
_entity_poly.pdbx_seq_one_letter_code
_entity_poly.pdbx_strand_id
1 'polypeptide(L)'
;MAGVAGVGADAERSRDSGATASDEAAVDIVIALHACDTATDDALFQGIRQRAAMLVCSPCCHRELRPQLKAPAPLDALLRHGIHLGQEAEMLTDGLRALLLETQGYEAQVFEFISPEHTGKNKMILGNRTGRARDADAVRAEIEALKRFYGIRTQRLDGLLGGGMSAAGNPGEN
;
A
#
# COMPACT_ATOMS: atom_id res chain seq x y z
N MET A 1 -8.19 -10.97 9.14
CA MET A 1 -7.06 -10.99 10.10
C MET A 1 -5.81 -10.69 9.31
N ALA A 2 -5.24 -9.50 9.42
CA ALA A 2 -3.90 -9.23 8.92
C ALA A 2 -2.92 -9.63 10.03
N GLY A 3 -2.13 -10.69 9.81
CA GLY A 3 -1.06 -11.08 10.73
C GLY A 3 0.17 -10.25 10.43
N VAL A 4 0.67 -9.51 11.43
CA VAL A 4 2.01 -8.91 11.38
C VAL A 4 2.98 -9.99 11.84
N ALA A 5 3.78 -10.54 10.92
CA ALA A 5 4.86 -11.46 11.27
C ALA A 5 6.16 -10.65 11.34
N GLY A 6 6.59 -10.29 12.55
CA GLY A 6 7.96 -9.85 12.80
C GLY A 6 8.85 -11.09 12.86
N VAL A 7 9.77 -11.25 11.90
CA VAL A 7 10.75 -12.33 11.92
C VAL A 7 12.03 -11.81 12.56
N GLY A 8 12.18 -12.03 13.86
CA GLY A 8 13.49 -12.03 14.50
C GLY A 8 14.19 -13.32 14.12
N ALA A 9 15.35 -13.23 13.46
CA ALA A 9 16.18 -14.39 13.18
C ALA A 9 16.79 -14.87 14.49
N ASP A 10 16.22 -15.90 15.11
CA ASP A 10 16.92 -16.96 15.84
C ASP A 10 15.98 -18.14 16.16
N ALA A 11 16.55 -19.33 16.18
CA ALA A 11 15.89 -20.63 16.03
C ALA A 11 15.06 -21.11 17.26
N GLU A 12 14.04 -21.91 16.95
CA GLU A 12 13.28 -22.84 17.81
C GLU A 12 12.47 -22.27 19.00
N ARG A 13 11.12 -22.32 18.93
CA ARG A 13 10.27 -23.33 19.62
C ARG A 13 8.77 -23.05 19.41
N SER A 14 8.03 -24.13 19.14
CA SER A 14 6.57 -24.19 19.09
C SER A 14 5.94 -24.00 20.47
N ARG A 15 4.92 -23.11 20.60
CA ARG A 15 3.57 -23.34 21.19
C ARG A 15 2.85 -22.04 21.61
N ASP A 16 1.63 -21.92 21.09
CA ASP A 16 0.36 -21.41 21.64
C ASP A 16 0.26 -20.19 22.59
N SER A 17 -0.61 -19.26 22.17
CA SER A 17 -1.46 -18.32 22.93
C SER A 17 -0.85 -17.37 23.97
N GLY A 18 -0.85 -16.09 23.61
CA GLY A 18 -0.74 -14.96 24.54
C GLY A 18 0.04 -13.80 23.91
N ALA A 19 -0.66 -12.88 23.24
CA ALA A 19 -0.05 -11.64 22.74
C ALA A 19 0.30 -10.73 23.93
N THR A 20 1.43 -11.01 24.57
CA THR A 20 2.13 -10.05 25.41
C THR A 20 2.83 -9.07 24.48
N ALA A 21 2.45 -7.80 24.55
CA ALA A 21 3.20 -6.71 23.95
C ALA A 21 4.62 -6.72 24.54
N SER A 22 5.56 -7.28 23.78
CA SER A 22 6.98 -7.17 24.04
C SER A 22 7.41 -5.74 23.73
N ASP A 23 8.23 -5.16 24.60
CA ASP A 23 8.97 -3.91 24.36
C ASP A 23 9.46 -3.85 22.91
N GLU A 24 9.27 -2.68 22.29
CA GLU A 24 9.58 -2.25 20.92
C GLU A 24 10.57 -3.12 20.13
N ALA A 25 10.14 -4.30 19.70
CA ALA A 25 10.84 -5.04 18.66
C ALA A 25 10.65 -4.24 17.36
N ALA A 26 11.74 -3.64 16.87
CA ALA A 26 11.75 -2.99 15.57
C ALA A 26 11.25 -3.98 14.52
N VAL A 27 10.21 -3.63 13.78
CA VAL A 27 9.67 -4.49 12.74
C VAL A 27 10.50 -4.28 11.48
N ASP A 28 11.31 -5.27 11.10
CA ASP A 28 12.14 -5.15 9.90
C ASP A 28 11.32 -5.30 8.62
N ILE A 29 10.36 -6.24 8.60
CA ILE A 29 9.59 -6.57 7.40
C ILE A 29 8.11 -6.72 7.77
N VAL A 30 7.23 -6.08 7.01
CA VAL A 30 5.79 -6.35 7.02
C VAL A 30 5.42 -7.11 5.76
N ILE A 31 4.84 -8.29 5.93
CA ILE A 31 4.33 -9.11 4.82
C ILE A 31 2.81 -9.24 4.98
N ALA A 32 2.07 -8.83 3.96
CA ALA A 32 0.61 -8.96 3.89
C ALA A 32 0.20 -9.73 2.63
N LEU A 33 -0.04 -11.03 2.79
CA LEU A 33 -0.53 -11.90 1.71
C LEU A 33 -2.04 -12.07 1.85
N HIS A 34 -2.77 -11.92 0.75
CA HIS A 34 -4.23 -11.97 0.72
C HIS A 34 -4.92 -10.90 1.60
N ALA A 35 -4.24 -9.78 1.88
CA ALA A 35 -4.89 -8.60 2.40
C ALA A 35 -5.73 -7.99 1.27
N CYS A 36 -7.05 -8.14 1.33
CA CYS A 36 -7.94 -7.70 0.26
C CYS A 36 -8.45 -6.28 0.50
N ASP A 37 -8.61 -5.53 -0.59
CA ASP A 37 -9.15 -4.16 -0.58
C ASP A 37 -8.42 -3.27 0.43
N THR A 38 -9.14 -2.61 1.33
CA THR A 38 -8.56 -1.69 2.31
C THR A 38 -7.68 -2.34 3.37
N ALA A 39 -7.73 -3.67 3.51
CA ALA A 39 -6.85 -4.37 4.44
C ALA A 39 -5.37 -4.27 4.02
N THR A 40 -5.09 -4.15 2.72
CA THR A 40 -3.73 -3.86 2.22
C THR A 40 -3.27 -2.49 2.73
N ASP A 41 -4.16 -1.48 2.67
CA ASP A 41 -3.85 -0.12 3.10
C ASP A 41 -3.58 -0.03 4.60
N ASP A 42 -4.37 -0.75 5.42
CA ASP A 42 -4.13 -0.83 6.85
C ASP A 42 -2.77 -1.50 7.15
N ALA A 43 -2.41 -2.57 6.43
CA ALA A 43 -1.11 -3.24 6.60
C ALA A 43 0.08 -2.34 6.20
N LEU A 44 -0.02 -1.65 5.06
CA LEU A 44 0.96 -0.67 4.62
C LEU A 44 1.11 0.45 5.65
N PHE A 45 0.00 1.00 6.16
CA PHE A 45 0.02 2.04 7.18
C PHE A 45 0.70 1.57 8.47
N GLN A 46 0.44 0.34 8.93
CA GLN A 46 1.11 -0.20 10.11
C GLN A 46 2.62 -0.33 9.91
N GLY A 47 3.06 -0.83 8.76
CA GLY A 47 4.48 -0.94 8.45
C GLY A 47 5.19 0.41 8.34
N ILE A 48 4.54 1.41 7.74
CA ILE A 48 5.03 2.80 7.71
C ILE A 48 5.17 3.35 9.13
N ARG A 49 4.15 3.18 9.98
CA ARG A 49 4.15 3.64 11.38
C ARG A 49 5.27 3.00 12.19
N GLN A 50 5.56 1.73 11.93
CA GLN A 50 6.64 0.98 12.57
C GLN A 50 8.01 1.23 11.91
N ARG A 51 8.07 2.07 10.87
CA ARG A 51 9.28 2.39 10.09
C ARG A 51 9.97 1.13 9.54
N ALA A 52 9.18 0.15 9.12
CA ALA A 52 9.71 -1.12 8.64
C ALA A 52 10.67 -0.93 7.47
N ALA A 53 11.76 -1.71 7.45
CA ALA A 53 12.74 -1.65 6.38
C ALA A 53 12.12 -2.11 5.05
N MET A 54 11.18 -3.07 5.09
CA MET A 54 10.53 -3.59 3.89
C MET A 54 9.03 -3.85 4.09
N LEU A 55 8.23 -3.52 3.07
CA LEU A 55 6.80 -3.80 2.98
C LEU A 55 6.56 -4.69 1.77
N VAL A 56 5.93 -5.85 1.96
CA VAL A 56 5.62 -6.81 0.88
C VAL A 56 4.14 -7.15 0.92
N CYS A 57 3.37 -6.64 -0.04
CA CYS A 57 1.93 -6.79 -0.06
C CYS A 57 1.44 -7.38 -1.37
N SER A 58 0.67 -8.48 -1.31
CA SER A 58 -0.03 -9.03 -2.48
C SER A 58 -1.50 -8.57 -2.47
N PRO A 59 -1.86 -7.52 -3.23
CA PRO A 59 -3.23 -7.04 -3.28
C PRO A 59 -4.14 -8.01 -4.05
N CYS A 60 -5.22 -8.46 -3.43
CA CYS A 60 -6.17 -9.40 -4.03
C CYS A 60 -7.46 -8.77 -4.56
N CYS A 61 -7.94 -7.68 -3.97
CA CYS A 61 -9.21 -7.03 -4.36
C CYS A 61 -9.07 -5.52 -4.34
N HIS A 62 -9.82 -4.83 -5.20
CA HIS A 62 -9.76 -3.38 -5.40
C HIS A 62 -11.17 -2.82 -5.51
N ARG A 63 -11.90 -2.86 -4.40
CA ARG A 63 -13.32 -2.50 -4.32
C ARG A 63 -13.52 -1.05 -3.89
N GLU A 64 -12.57 -0.42 -3.21
CA GLU A 64 -12.68 0.98 -2.78
C GLU A 64 -12.82 1.95 -3.96
N LEU A 65 -11.92 1.85 -4.94
CA LEU A 65 -11.82 2.85 -6.01
C LEU A 65 -12.78 2.61 -7.17
N ARG A 66 -13.04 1.34 -7.49
CA ARG A 66 -13.90 0.94 -8.61
C ARG A 66 -15.27 1.65 -8.66
N PRO A 67 -16.06 1.77 -7.57
CA PRO A 67 -17.36 2.45 -7.60
C PRO A 67 -17.25 3.98 -7.70
N GLN A 68 -16.07 4.56 -7.41
CA GLN A 68 -15.82 6.00 -7.51
C GLN A 68 -15.25 6.39 -8.88
N LEU A 69 -14.60 5.45 -9.57
CA LEU A 69 -13.88 5.69 -10.82
C LEU A 69 -14.83 6.18 -11.90
N LYS A 70 -14.64 7.43 -12.29
CA LYS A 70 -15.23 8.03 -13.47
C LYS A 70 -14.26 7.84 -14.62
N ALA A 71 -14.73 7.27 -15.72
CA ALA A 71 -13.93 7.18 -16.93
C ALA A 71 -13.94 8.55 -17.62
N PRO A 72 -12.82 9.30 -17.65
CA PRO A 72 -12.76 10.57 -18.35
C PRO A 72 -12.71 10.32 -19.85
N ALA A 73 -13.23 11.26 -20.65
CA ALA A 73 -13.07 11.19 -22.10
C ALA A 73 -11.59 11.32 -22.48
N PRO A 74 -11.09 10.54 -23.47
CA PRO A 74 -11.82 9.58 -24.31
C PRO A 74 -11.82 8.14 -23.78
N LEU A 75 -11.32 7.89 -22.56
CA LEU A 75 -11.21 6.55 -21.98
C LEU A 75 -12.56 5.93 -21.65
N ASP A 76 -13.64 6.72 -21.55
CA ASP A 76 -15.01 6.23 -21.36
C ASP A 76 -15.43 5.20 -22.41
N ALA A 77 -14.98 5.34 -23.66
CA ALA A 77 -15.23 4.37 -24.72
C ALA A 77 -14.57 3.00 -24.45
N LEU A 78 -13.39 3.00 -23.81
CA LEU A 78 -12.64 1.77 -23.47
C LEU A 78 -13.12 1.16 -22.15
N LEU A 79 -13.36 2.00 -21.15
CA LEU A 79 -13.70 1.62 -19.78
C LEU A 79 -15.20 1.32 -19.58
N ARG A 80 -16.03 1.46 -20.63
CA ARG A 80 -17.44 1.01 -20.61
C ARG A 80 -17.60 -0.49 -20.32
N HIS A 81 -16.59 -1.29 -20.63
CA HIS A 81 -16.58 -2.71 -20.36
C HIS A 81 -16.09 -2.97 -18.93
N GLY A 82 -16.90 -3.67 -18.13
CA GLY A 82 -16.63 -3.87 -16.70
C GLY A 82 -15.29 -4.57 -16.39
N ILE A 83 -14.73 -5.33 -17.34
CA ILE A 83 -13.41 -5.95 -17.22
C ILE A 83 -12.28 -4.91 -17.30
N HIS A 84 -12.32 -4.01 -18.28
CA HIS A 84 -11.33 -2.94 -18.42
C HIS A 84 -11.44 -1.94 -17.27
N LEU A 85 -12.67 -1.56 -16.88
CA LEU A 85 -12.90 -0.73 -15.70
C LEU A 85 -12.33 -1.37 -14.43
N GLY A 86 -12.48 -2.69 -14.30
CA GLY A 86 -11.88 -3.45 -13.23
C GLY A 86 -10.36 -3.30 -13.23
N GLN A 87 -9.71 -3.65 -14.34
CA GLN A 87 -8.26 -3.59 -14.50
C GLN A 87 -7.69 -2.19 -14.26
N GLU A 88 -8.36 -1.16 -14.78
CA GLU A 88 -8.01 0.24 -14.57
C GLU A 88 -8.09 0.63 -13.09
N ALA A 89 -9.17 0.22 -12.40
CA ALA A 89 -9.31 0.47 -10.97
C ALA A 89 -8.23 -0.25 -10.16
N GLU A 90 -7.84 -1.48 -10.54
CA GLU A 90 -6.72 -2.18 -9.90
C GLU A 90 -5.40 -1.43 -10.09
N MET A 91 -5.08 -1.05 -11.34
CA MET A 91 -3.88 -0.28 -11.67
C MET A 91 -3.82 1.04 -10.92
N LEU A 92 -4.92 1.80 -10.90
CA LEU A 92 -5.01 3.07 -10.21
C LEU A 92 -4.82 2.90 -8.70
N THR A 93 -5.42 1.88 -8.10
CA THR A 93 -5.29 1.62 -6.66
C THR A 93 -3.84 1.28 -6.29
N ASP A 94 -3.21 0.36 -7.02
CA ASP A 94 -1.83 -0.06 -6.71
C ASP A 94 -0.82 1.07 -7.01
N GLY A 95 -1.06 1.86 -8.06
CA GLY A 95 -0.26 3.05 -8.36
C GLY A 95 -0.36 4.12 -7.28
N LEU A 96 -1.57 4.42 -6.77
CA LEU A 96 -1.75 5.36 -5.67
C LEU A 96 -1.07 4.87 -4.39
N ARG A 97 -1.15 3.57 -4.07
CA ARG A 97 -0.42 2.98 -2.94
C ARG A 97 1.08 3.17 -3.09
N ALA A 98 1.63 2.90 -4.26
CA ALA A 98 3.06 3.09 -4.53
C ALA A 98 3.48 4.56 -4.34
N LEU A 99 2.75 5.52 -4.93
CA LEU A 99 3.03 6.95 -4.75
C LEU A 99 2.93 7.36 -3.28
N LEU A 100 1.94 6.87 -2.53
CA LEU A 100 1.82 7.15 -1.10
C LEU A 100 3.01 6.61 -0.32
N LEU A 101 3.51 5.41 -0.63
CA LEU A 101 4.74 4.88 -0.04
C LEU A 101 5.95 5.77 -0.34
N GLU A 102 6.07 6.28 -1.56
CA GLU A 102 7.15 7.21 -1.94
C GLU A 102 7.13 8.50 -1.12
N THR A 103 5.95 9.04 -0.79
CA THR A 103 5.85 10.19 0.13
C THR A 103 6.34 9.88 1.55
N GLN A 104 6.45 8.59 1.91
CA GLN A 104 6.88 8.12 3.22
C GLN A 104 8.33 7.63 3.24
N GLY A 105 9.11 7.90 2.18
CA GLY A 105 10.54 7.54 2.11
C GLY A 105 10.81 6.09 1.75
N TYR A 106 9.85 5.42 1.13
CA TYR A 106 10.01 4.10 0.53
C TYR A 106 10.24 4.22 -0.97
N GLU A 107 11.15 3.41 -1.51
CA GLU A 107 11.18 3.10 -2.93
C GLU A 107 10.12 2.02 -3.20
N ALA A 108 9.11 2.34 -4.02
CA ALA A 108 7.98 1.45 -4.28
C ALA A 108 8.11 0.77 -5.65
N GLN A 109 7.75 -0.51 -5.71
CA GLN A 109 7.71 -1.30 -6.94
C GLN A 109 6.40 -2.07 -6.99
N VAL A 110 5.76 -2.06 -8.16
CA VAL A 110 4.58 -2.89 -8.47
C VAL A 110 4.98 -3.82 -9.60
N PHE A 111 4.99 -5.13 -9.34
CA PHE A 111 5.47 -6.12 -10.31
C PHE A 111 4.61 -7.40 -10.29
N GLU A 112 4.71 -8.17 -11.37
CA GLU A 112 4.09 -9.50 -11.43
C GLU A 112 5.02 -10.55 -10.80
N PHE A 113 4.54 -11.28 -9.79
CA PHE A 113 5.35 -12.26 -9.06
C PHE A 113 5.17 -13.69 -9.56
N ILE A 114 4.11 -13.96 -10.31
CA ILE A 114 3.78 -15.27 -10.88
C ILE A 114 3.11 -15.10 -12.25
N SER A 115 3.29 -16.09 -13.13
CA SER A 115 2.63 -16.09 -14.44
C SER A 115 1.10 -15.99 -14.29
N PRO A 116 0.41 -15.17 -15.12
CA PRO A 116 -1.04 -15.07 -15.11
C PRO A 116 -1.73 -16.39 -15.49
N GLU A 117 -1.00 -17.35 -16.07
CA GLU A 117 -1.50 -18.71 -16.37
C GLU A 117 -1.98 -19.47 -15.13
N HIS A 118 -1.45 -19.12 -13.95
CA HIS A 118 -1.80 -19.78 -12.69
C HIS A 118 -2.78 -18.97 -11.84
N THR A 119 -2.80 -17.65 -11.98
CA THR A 119 -3.71 -16.77 -11.24
C THR A 119 -3.83 -15.40 -11.89
N GLY A 120 -5.06 -14.86 -11.97
CA GLY A 120 -5.30 -13.45 -12.33
C GLY A 120 -4.95 -12.46 -11.20
N LYS A 121 -4.53 -12.96 -10.03
CA LYS A 121 -4.04 -12.18 -8.87
C LYS A 121 -2.54 -12.42 -8.72
N ASN A 122 -1.79 -11.72 -9.54
CA ASN A 122 -0.36 -11.94 -9.74
C ASN A 122 0.50 -10.70 -9.47
N LYS A 123 -0.08 -9.59 -9.00
CA LYS A 123 0.66 -8.37 -8.64
C LYS A 123 1.16 -8.42 -7.20
N MET A 124 2.33 -7.82 -6.98
CA MET A 124 2.96 -7.60 -5.68
C MET A 124 3.41 -6.14 -5.58
N ILE A 125 3.22 -5.53 -4.41
CA ILE A 125 3.76 -4.22 -4.05
C ILE A 125 4.91 -4.44 -3.07
N LEU A 126 6.09 -3.96 -3.44
CA LEU A 126 7.27 -3.92 -2.58
C LEU A 126 7.59 -2.46 -2.25
N GLY A 127 7.70 -2.14 -0.96
CA GLY A 127 8.24 -0.87 -0.49
C GLY A 127 9.55 -1.11 0.25
N ASN A 128 10.66 -0.60 -0.26
CA ASN A 128 11.96 -0.68 0.40
C ASN A 128 12.31 0.68 1.02
N ARG A 129 12.54 0.73 2.33
CA ARG A 129 12.84 1.99 3.02
C ARG A 129 14.28 2.40 2.73
N THR A 130 14.47 3.37 1.84
CA THR A 130 15.79 3.85 1.44
C THR A 130 16.20 5.13 2.17
N GLY A 131 15.25 5.79 2.85
CA GLY A 131 15.45 7.12 3.44
C GLY A 131 15.60 8.23 2.39
N ARG A 132 15.48 7.91 1.09
CA ARG A 132 15.50 8.84 -0.02
C ARG A 132 14.08 9.00 -0.54
N ALA A 133 13.35 9.96 0.04
CA ALA A 133 12.02 10.29 -0.44
C ALA A 133 12.13 11.08 -1.75
N ARG A 134 11.22 10.79 -2.69
CA ARG A 134 10.91 11.77 -3.75
C ARG A 134 10.36 13.03 -3.08
N ASP A 135 10.43 14.16 -3.79
CA ASP A 135 9.80 15.40 -3.32
C ASP A 135 8.32 15.14 -3.01
N ALA A 136 7.97 15.23 -1.72
CA ALA A 136 6.66 14.91 -1.22
C ALA A 136 5.57 15.79 -1.83
N ASP A 137 5.87 17.06 -2.14
CA ASP A 137 4.91 17.98 -2.74
C ASP A 137 4.66 17.62 -4.20
N ALA A 138 5.71 17.27 -4.94
CA ALA A 138 5.60 16.81 -6.32
C ALA A 138 4.77 15.51 -6.42
N VAL A 139 5.07 14.51 -5.58
CA VAL A 139 4.33 13.24 -5.53
C VAL A 139 2.87 13.47 -5.09
N ARG A 140 2.64 14.36 -4.12
CA ARG A 140 1.27 14.73 -3.70
C ARG A 140 0.49 15.37 -4.85
N ALA A 141 1.13 16.20 -5.67
CA ALA A 141 0.51 16.78 -6.85
C ALA A 141 0.13 15.72 -7.90
N GLU A 142 0.98 14.69 -8.11
CA GLU A 142 0.68 13.54 -8.98
C GLU A 142 -0.53 12.74 -8.46
N ILE A 143 -0.55 12.42 -7.16
CA ILE A 143 -1.67 11.74 -6.48
C ILE A 143 -2.98 12.50 -6.69
N GLU A 144 -2.96 13.80 -6.42
CA GLU A 144 -4.16 14.64 -6.54
C GLU A 144 -4.58 14.83 -8.01
N ALA A 145 -3.65 14.85 -8.96
CA ALA A 145 -3.96 14.86 -10.39
C ALA A 145 -4.68 13.57 -10.81
N LEU A 146 -4.18 12.40 -10.39
CA LEU A 146 -4.82 11.11 -10.66
C LEU A 146 -6.21 11.03 -10.02
N LYS A 147 -6.34 11.44 -8.75
CA LYS A 147 -7.63 11.46 -8.05
C LYS A 147 -8.63 12.36 -8.75
N ARG A 148 -8.22 13.56 -9.17
CA ARG A 148 -9.10 14.46 -9.95
C ARG A 148 -9.48 13.88 -11.30
N PHE A 149 -8.51 13.32 -12.03
CA PHE A 149 -8.71 12.77 -13.38
C PHE A 149 -9.75 11.64 -13.39
N TYR A 150 -9.67 10.72 -12.41
CA TYR A 150 -10.62 9.61 -12.27
C TYR A 150 -11.80 9.92 -11.33
N GLY A 151 -11.88 11.12 -10.76
CA GLY A 151 -12.95 11.50 -9.83
C GLY A 151 -12.94 10.74 -8.49
N ILE A 152 -11.79 10.21 -8.07
CA ILE A 152 -11.60 9.52 -6.79
C ILE A 152 -11.67 10.54 -5.65
N ARG A 153 -12.53 10.27 -4.66
CA ARG A 153 -12.75 11.15 -3.52
C ARG A 153 -11.99 10.68 -2.30
N THR A 154 -12.00 9.36 -2.07
CA THR A 154 -11.35 8.73 -0.93
C THR A 154 -10.49 7.58 -1.37
N GLN A 155 -9.32 7.47 -0.75
CA GLN A 155 -8.43 6.32 -0.79
C GLN A 155 -7.97 6.06 0.65
N ARG A 156 -8.03 4.81 1.10
CA ARG A 156 -7.88 4.47 2.52
C ARG A 156 -6.51 4.84 3.08
N LEU A 157 -5.43 4.49 2.38
CA LEU A 157 -4.07 4.75 2.83
C LEU A 157 -3.79 6.26 2.92
N ASP A 158 -4.22 7.04 1.93
CA ASP A 158 -4.13 8.50 1.90
C ASP A 158 -4.86 9.11 3.11
N GLY A 159 -6.08 8.65 3.40
CA GLY A 159 -6.83 9.08 4.58
C GLY A 159 -6.13 8.75 5.92
N LEU A 160 -5.52 7.55 6.01
CA LEU A 160 -4.76 7.15 7.19
C LEU A 160 -3.51 8.01 7.40
N LEU A 161 -2.78 8.30 6.32
CA LEU A 161 -1.56 9.11 6.36
C LEU A 161 -1.88 10.59 6.63
N GLY A 162 -2.97 11.12 6.07
CA GLY A 162 -3.42 12.50 6.30
C GLY A 162 -3.98 12.75 7.71
N GLY A 163 -4.63 11.76 8.33
CA GLY A 163 -5.20 11.88 9.67
C GLY A 163 -4.25 11.55 10.82
N GLY A 164 -3.19 10.75 10.57
CA GLY A 164 -2.35 10.18 11.62
C GLY A 164 -0.95 10.78 11.79
N MET A 165 -0.40 11.49 10.80
CA MET A 165 1.02 11.88 10.82
C MET A 165 1.33 13.24 11.46
N SER A 166 0.31 14.02 11.86
CA SER A 166 0.53 15.32 12.51
C SER A 166 1.13 15.22 13.93
N ALA A 167 1.28 13.99 14.48
CA ALA A 167 1.78 13.76 15.84
C ALA A 167 3.17 13.11 15.92
N ALA A 168 3.76 12.67 14.80
CA ALA A 168 5.11 12.10 14.79
C ALA A 168 6.12 13.16 14.32
N GLY A 169 6.39 14.13 15.21
CA GLY A 169 7.43 15.13 15.03
C GLY A 169 8.77 14.46 14.73
N ASN A 170 9.51 15.04 13.79
CA ASN A 170 10.85 14.65 13.39
C ASN A 170 11.83 14.93 14.55
N PRO A 171 12.34 13.95 15.32
CA PRO A 171 13.37 14.18 16.31
C PRO A 171 14.70 13.87 15.61
N GLY A 172 15.26 14.85 14.92
CA GLY A 172 16.48 14.62 14.14
C GLY A 172 17.17 15.84 13.53
N GLU A 173 16.76 17.06 13.87
CA GLU A 173 17.51 18.28 13.53
C GLU A 173 17.80 19.08 14.80
N ASN A 174 18.93 18.75 15.45
CA ASN A 174 19.89 19.71 16.02
C ASN A 174 21.19 18.99 16.40
#